data_AF-A0A962KAB7-F1
#
_entry.id   AF-A0A962KAB7-F1
#
_cell.length_a   1.000
_cell.length_b   1.000
_cell.length_c   1.000
_cell.angle_alpha   90.00
_cell.angle_beta   90.00
_cell.angle_gamma   90.00
#
_symmetry.space_group_name_H-M   'P 1'
#
loop_
_entity.id
_entity.type
_entity.pdbx_description
1 polymer ?
#
loop_
_entity_poly.entity_id
_entity_poly.type
_entity_poly.pdbx_seq_one_letter_code
_entity_poly.pdbx_strand_id
1 'polypeptide(L)'
;MTLFSQKIAQELSVKAEQVEAAIQLLDGGATVPFIARYRKEVTQGLDDTQLRFLEERLVYLRELEDRRQTIINSINEQGKLTPELNAKLLAADTKAMLEDLYLPYKPKKTTKGQLAIAAGLLPLAEQLLANPSLNPQTTAESFICEGYADSKAVLEGAKYILMERFAEDAELLAKIRPYFYQQAHLISKLVDGKEQEAAKFKDYFDFSEALSTIPSHRALAVFRGRNEGFLTVTVNLPHLDSTMPHP
;
A
#
# COMPACT_ATOMS: atom_id res chain seq x y z
N MET A 1 3.04 30.19 -7.69
CA MET A 1 2.75 29.00 -8.50
C MET A 1 3.15 27.80 -7.69
N THR A 2 2.16 27.01 -7.27
CA THR A 2 2.37 25.88 -6.36
C THR A 2 2.87 24.64 -7.10
N LEU A 3 3.50 23.69 -6.40
CA LEU A 3 3.84 22.38 -6.97
C LEU A 3 2.58 21.64 -7.46
N PHE A 4 1.45 21.84 -6.77
CA PHE A 4 0.17 21.24 -7.15
C PHE A 4 -0.34 21.77 -8.49
N SER A 5 -0.24 23.08 -8.72
CA SER A 5 -0.72 23.69 -9.96
C SER A 5 0.04 23.16 -11.19
N GLN A 6 1.35 22.92 -11.06
CA GLN A 6 2.16 22.33 -12.12
C GLN A 6 1.75 20.89 -12.43
N LYS A 7 1.58 20.06 -11.40
CA LYS A 7 1.24 18.64 -11.55
C LYS A 7 -0.12 18.45 -12.20
N ILE A 8 -1.14 19.16 -11.71
CA ILE A 8 -2.49 19.10 -12.28
C ILE A 8 -2.52 19.65 -13.70
N ALA A 9 -1.76 20.72 -13.98
CA ALA A 9 -1.68 21.29 -15.33
C ALA A 9 -1.11 20.30 -16.36
N GLN A 10 -0.09 19.52 -15.97
CA GLN A 10 0.45 18.45 -16.80
C GLN A 10 -0.59 17.34 -17.03
N GLU A 11 -1.28 16.90 -15.97
CA GLU A 11 -2.31 15.86 -16.05
C GLU A 11 -3.50 16.26 -16.95
N LEU A 12 -3.89 17.54 -16.92
CA LEU A 12 -4.98 18.09 -17.74
C LEU A 12 -4.53 18.61 -19.12
N SER A 13 -3.23 18.66 -19.40
CA SER A 13 -2.65 19.31 -20.59
C SER A 13 -3.10 20.78 -20.76
N VAL A 14 -3.10 21.54 -19.66
CA VAL A 14 -3.45 22.96 -19.60
C VAL A 14 -2.30 23.78 -19.02
N LYS A 15 -2.42 25.11 -18.96
CA LYS A 15 -1.38 25.96 -18.36
C LYS A 15 -1.51 25.97 -16.83
N ALA A 16 -0.37 25.99 -16.14
CA ALA A 16 -0.32 26.09 -14.68
C ALA A 16 -1.03 27.34 -14.13
N GLU A 17 -1.05 28.44 -14.88
CA GLU A 17 -1.78 29.67 -14.53
C GLU A 17 -3.29 29.45 -14.46
N GLN A 18 -3.85 28.63 -15.37
CA GLN A 18 -5.28 28.31 -15.37
C GLN A 18 -5.67 27.51 -14.12
N VAL A 19 -4.82 26.56 -13.76
CA VAL A 19 -5.00 25.73 -12.56
C VAL A 19 -4.86 26.56 -11.29
N GLU A 20 -3.84 27.42 -11.20
CA GLU A 20 -3.63 28.30 -10.04
C GLU A 20 -4.83 29.24 -9.84
N ALA A 21 -5.36 29.83 -10.93
CA ALA A 21 -6.56 30.67 -10.88
C ALA A 21 -7.80 29.90 -10.41
N ALA A 22 -7.99 28.66 -10.88
CA ALA A 22 -9.08 27.81 -10.43
C ALA A 22 -8.94 27.40 -8.95
N ILE A 23 -7.72 27.06 -8.49
CA ILE A 23 -7.43 26.75 -7.08
C ILE A 23 -7.81 27.93 -6.19
N GLN A 24 -7.41 29.15 -6.54
CA GLN A 24 -7.73 30.35 -5.76
C GLN A 24 -9.25 30.57 -5.63
N LEU A 25 -10.01 30.30 -6.69
CA LEU A 25 -11.46 30.40 -6.67
C LEU A 25 -12.10 29.32 -5.78
N LEU A 26 -11.63 28.07 -5.88
CA LEU A 26 -12.11 26.95 -5.04
C LEU A 26 -11.79 27.20 -3.55
N ASP A 27 -10.59 27.67 -3.24
CA ASP A 27 -10.19 28.01 -1.86
C ASP A 27 -10.98 29.21 -1.31
N GLY A 28 -11.40 30.11 -2.20
CA GLY A 28 -12.34 31.21 -1.89
C GLY A 28 -13.79 30.74 -1.72
N GLY A 29 -14.07 29.44 -1.79
CA GLY A 29 -15.40 28.85 -1.61
C GLY A 29 -16.29 28.87 -2.85
N ALA A 30 -15.76 29.20 -4.03
CA ALA A 30 -16.52 29.08 -5.27
C ALA A 30 -16.71 27.61 -5.65
N THR A 31 -17.88 27.26 -6.17
CA THR A 31 -18.17 25.89 -6.64
C THR A 31 -17.78 25.70 -8.10
N VAL A 32 -17.50 24.45 -8.51
CA VAL A 32 -17.19 24.13 -9.92
C VAL A 32 -18.23 24.68 -10.90
N PRO A 33 -19.56 24.49 -10.71
CA PRO A 33 -20.56 25.05 -11.63
C PRO A 33 -20.53 26.59 -11.69
N PHE A 34 -20.21 27.25 -10.57
CA PHE A 34 -20.08 28.70 -10.53
C PHE A 34 -18.85 29.17 -11.32
N ILE A 35 -17.71 28.51 -11.14
CA ILE A 35 -16.46 28.85 -11.84
C ILE A 35 -16.64 28.66 -13.36
N ALA A 36 -17.14 27.48 -13.76
CA ALA A 36 -17.35 27.13 -15.17
C ALA A 36 -18.26 28.13 -15.90
N ARG A 37 -19.27 28.68 -15.20
CA ARG A 37 -20.26 29.59 -15.78
C ARG A 37 -19.89 31.07 -15.68
N TYR A 38 -19.32 31.50 -14.57
CA TYR A 38 -19.17 32.93 -14.23
C TYR A 38 -17.72 33.40 -14.06
N ARG A 39 -16.74 32.49 -14.13
CA ARG A 39 -15.30 32.80 -13.98
C ARG A 39 -14.45 32.22 -15.10
N LYS A 40 -15.06 31.95 -16.26
CA LYS A 40 -14.39 31.38 -17.44
C LYS A 40 -13.19 32.20 -17.92
N GLU A 41 -13.29 33.52 -17.90
CA GLU A 41 -12.18 34.41 -18.28
C GLU A 41 -10.99 34.31 -17.31
N VAL A 42 -11.27 34.12 -16.01
CA VAL A 42 -10.24 34.01 -14.97
C VAL A 42 -9.46 32.71 -15.09
N THR A 43 -10.14 31.61 -15.44
CA THR A 43 -9.52 30.30 -15.67
C THR A 43 -9.03 30.10 -17.12
N GLN A 44 -9.14 31.14 -17.96
CA GLN A 44 -8.86 31.09 -19.40
C GLN A 44 -9.55 29.92 -20.13
N GLY A 45 -10.78 29.60 -19.74
CA GLY A 45 -11.63 28.65 -20.46
C GLY A 45 -11.66 27.21 -19.94
N LEU A 46 -11.27 26.92 -18.69
CA LEU A 46 -11.46 25.58 -18.10
C LEU A 46 -12.94 25.20 -18.08
N ASP A 47 -13.27 24.01 -18.57
CA ASP A 47 -14.64 23.47 -18.58
C ASP A 47 -15.02 22.72 -17.28
N ASP A 48 -16.30 22.35 -17.15
CA ASP A 48 -16.83 21.67 -15.95
C ASP A 48 -16.10 20.34 -15.67
N THR A 49 -15.73 19.59 -16.71
CA THR A 49 -15.04 18.29 -16.56
C THR A 49 -13.62 18.49 -16.04
N GLN A 50 -12.90 19.46 -16.61
CA GLN A 50 -11.55 19.82 -16.17
C GLN A 50 -11.55 20.36 -14.74
N LEU A 51 -12.53 21.19 -14.38
CA LEU A 51 -12.65 21.77 -13.04
C LEU A 51 -13.00 20.72 -11.98
N ARG A 52 -13.86 19.74 -12.28
CA ARG A 52 -14.13 18.61 -11.37
C ARG A 52 -12.90 17.74 -11.16
N PHE A 53 -12.19 17.40 -12.24
CA PHE A 53 -10.93 16.67 -12.13
C PHE A 53 -9.92 17.44 -11.27
N LEU A 54 -9.77 18.74 -11.52
CA LEU A 54 -8.88 19.61 -10.75
C LEU A 54 -9.26 19.61 -9.26
N GLU A 55 -10.55 19.75 -8.93
CA GLU A 55 -11.06 19.75 -7.55
C GLU A 55 -10.73 18.43 -6.83
N GLU A 56 -11.10 17.30 -7.40
CA GLU A 56 -10.82 15.96 -6.83
C GLU A 56 -9.32 15.73 -6.68
N ARG A 57 -8.54 16.12 -7.70
CA ARG A 57 -7.10 15.93 -7.72
C ARG A 57 -6.38 16.83 -6.71
N LEU A 58 -6.83 18.07 -6.55
CA LEU A 58 -6.31 19.02 -5.57
C LEU A 58 -6.51 18.47 -4.15
N VAL A 59 -7.69 17.95 -3.84
CA VAL A 59 -7.97 17.32 -2.54
C VAL A 59 -7.00 16.16 -2.30
N TYR A 60 -6.86 15.25 -3.26
CA TYR A 60 -5.92 14.13 -3.13
C TYR A 60 -4.48 14.59 -2.88
N LEU A 61 -4.00 15.60 -3.61
CA LEU A 61 -2.62 16.10 -3.48
C LEU A 61 -2.38 16.79 -2.14
N ARG A 62 -3.38 17.52 -1.62
CA ARG A 62 -3.32 18.10 -0.26
C ARG A 62 -3.24 17.02 0.80
N GLU A 63 -4.12 16.03 0.74
CA GLU A 63 -4.09 14.89 1.68
C GLU A 63 -2.78 14.11 1.61
N LEU A 64 -2.20 13.98 0.41
CA LEU A 64 -0.88 13.38 0.23
C LEU A 64 0.21 14.17 0.95
N GLU A 65 0.20 15.49 0.82
CA GLU A 65 1.21 16.37 1.43
C GLU A 65 1.06 16.47 2.95
N ASP A 66 -0.16 16.60 3.45
CA ASP A 66 -0.44 16.56 4.90
C ASP A 66 0.05 15.24 5.51
N ARG A 67 -0.20 14.13 4.81
CA ARG A 67 0.28 12.82 5.23
C ARG A 67 1.80 12.71 5.17
N ARG A 68 2.44 13.26 4.12
CA ARG A 68 3.89 13.32 3.97
C ARG A 68 4.53 14.03 5.16
N GLN A 69 4.02 15.20 5.52
CA GLN A 69 4.54 15.98 6.64
C GLN A 69 4.36 15.23 7.98
N THR A 70 3.21 14.59 8.18
CA THR A 70 2.95 13.75 9.36
C THR A 70 3.97 12.63 9.50
N ILE A 71 4.27 11.94 8.38
CA ILE A 71 5.25 10.84 8.34
C ILE A 71 6.66 11.36 8.63
N ILE A 72 7.07 12.44 7.97
CA ILE A 72 8.39 13.06 8.17
C ILE A 72 8.57 13.44 9.65
N ASN A 73 7.57 14.10 10.25
CA ASN A 73 7.59 14.48 11.66
C ASN A 73 7.73 13.25 12.57
N SER A 74 6.92 12.21 12.34
CA SER A 74 6.94 10.98 13.13
C SER A 74 8.30 10.24 13.07
N ILE A 75 8.97 10.26 11.91
CA ILE A 75 10.29 9.64 11.75
C ILE A 75 11.38 10.52 12.38
N ASN A 76 11.25 11.85 12.26
CA ASN A 76 12.17 12.81 12.86
C ASN A 76 12.14 12.76 14.40
N GLU A 77 10.95 12.63 14.99
CA GLU A 77 10.77 12.44 16.44
C GLU A 77 11.47 11.17 16.96
N GLN A 78 11.62 10.15 16.12
CA GLN A 78 12.37 8.93 16.44
C GLN A 78 13.89 9.09 16.23
N GLY A 79 14.35 10.22 15.71
CA GLY A 79 15.76 10.46 15.36
C GLY A 79 16.26 9.60 14.18
N LYS A 80 15.35 9.07 13.36
CA LYS A 80 15.67 8.12 12.27
C LYS A 80 15.59 8.74 10.87
N LEU A 81 15.34 10.05 10.77
CA LEU A 81 15.19 10.74 9.48
C LEU A 81 16.57 11.01 8.87
N THR A 82 17.02 10.14 7.96
CA THR A 82 18.25 10.39 7.20
C THR A 82 18.00 11.32 6.02
N PRO A 83 19.03 12.02 5.49
CA PRO A 83 18.89 12.85 4.29
C PRO A 83 18.37 12.06 3.08
N GLU A 84 18.81 10.81 2.90
CA GLU A 84 18.36 9.95 1.81
C GLU A 84 16.88 9.56 1.96
N LEU A 85 16.46 9.22 3.18
CA LEU A 85 15.06 8.90 3.46
C LEU A 85 14.16 10.12 3.28
N ASN A 86 14.59 11.30 3.72
CA ASN A 86 13.85 12.54 3.51
C ASN A 86 13.68 12.84 2.02
N ALA A 87 14.73 12.66 1.21
CA ALA A 87 14.64 12.80 -0.24
C ALA A 87 13.64 11.80 -0.86
N LYS A 88 13.66 10.53 -0.44
CA LYS A 88 12.69 9.51 -0.88
C LYS A 88 11.25 9.89 -0.49
N LEU A 89 11.05 10.39 0.73
CA LEU A 89 9.75 10.82 1.23
C LEU A 89 9.23 12.05 0.47
N LEU A 90 10.08 13.01 0.10
CA LEU A 90 9.72 14.18 -0.72
C LEU A 90 9.43 13.81 -2.18
N ALA A 91 10.09 12.78 -2.71
CA ALA A 91 9.88 12.29 -4.07
C ALA A 91 8.66 11.36 -4.22
N ALA A 92 8.04 10.90 -3.13
CA ALA A 92 6.92 9.97 -3.20
C ALA A 92 5.68 10.62 -3.84
N ASP A 93 5.17 9.99 -4.90
CA ASP A 93 4.06 10.51 -5.71
C ASP A 93 2.68 9.95 -5.35
N THR A 94 2.65 8.90 -4.52
CA THR A 94 1.41 8.21 -4.13
C THR A 94 1.35 8.00 -2.62
N LYS A 95 0.13 7.95 -2.08
CA LYS A 95 -0.09 7.64 -0.65
C LYS A 95 0.48 6.26 -0.29
N ALA A 96 0.38 5.30 -1.20
CA ALA A 96 0.92 3.96 -1.00
C ALA A 96 2.45 3.98 -0.83
N MET A 97 3.17 4.70 -1.70
CA MET A 97 4.63 4.81 -1.60
C MET A 97 5.08 5.50 -0.30
N LEU A 98 4.33 6.52 0.16
CA LEU A 98 4.58 7.14 1.47
C LEU A 98 4.40 6.14 2.62
N GLU A 99 3.31 5.37 2.61
CA GLU A 99 3.06 4.37 3.65
C GLU A 99 4.13 3.25 3.62
N ASP A 100 4.59 2.83 2.44
CA ASP A 100 5.65 1.84 2.31
C ASP A 100 6.97 2.33 2.94
N LEU A 101 7.36 3.58 2.67
CA LEU A 101 8.54 4.21 3.28
C LEU A 101 8.39 4.41 4.79
N TYR A 102 7.16 4.62 5.26
CA TYR A 102 6.86 4.80 6.69
C TYR A 102 6.77 3.49 7.46
N LEU A 103 6.53 2.36 6.78
CA LEU A 103 6.21 1.07 7.38
C LEU A 103 7.24 0.60 8.45
N PRO A 104 8.57 0.77 8.27
CA PRO A 104 9.57 0.42 9.28
C PRO A 104 9.54 1.31 10.53
N TYR A 105 8.98 2.51 10.43
CA TYR A 105 8.98 3.53 11.48
C TYR A 105 7.62 3.69 12.15
N LYS A 106 6.58 3.06 11.59
CA LYS A 106 5.23 3.10 12.13
C LYS A 106 5.21 2.45 13.52
N PRO A 107 4.70 3.13 14.57
CA PRO A 107 4.57 2.55 15.90
C PRO A 107 3.71 1.28 15.83
N LYS A 108 4.24 0.16 16.35
CA LYS A 108 3.58 -1.15 16.33
C LYS A 108 3.34 -1.64 17.74
N LYS A 109 2.27 -2.43 17.90
CA LYS A 109 2.13 -3.32 19.06
C LYS A 109 3.33 -4.27 19.05
N THR A 110 3.80 -4.62 20.24
CA THR A 110 4.93 -5.55 20.45
C THR A 110 4.77 -6.80 19.57
N THR A 111 5.61 -6.91 18.53
CA THR A 111 5.59 -8.03 17.58
C THR A 111 6.49 -9.17 18.06
N LYS A 112 6.34 -10.36 17.46
CA LYS A 112 7.25 -11.48 17.75
C LYS A 112 8.69 -11.14 17.36
N GLY A 113 8.91 -10.43 16.25
CA GLY A 113 10.24 -9.94 15.85
C GLY A 113 10.81 -8.95 16.86
N GLN A 114 10.01 -8.01 17.37
CA GLN A 114 10.48 -7.07 18.40
C GLN A 114 10.84 -7.76 19.73
N LEU A 115 10.07 -8.75 20.16
CA LEU A 115 10.40 -9.57 21.34
C LEU A 115 11.71 -10.33 21.12
N ALA A 116 11.91 -10.89 19.92
CA ALA A 116 13.15 -11.58 19.57
C ALA A 116 14.36 -10.63 19.55
N ILE A 117 14.21 -9.41 19.02
CA ILE A 117 15.26 -8.38 19.06
C ILE A 117 15.57 -7.99 20.50
N ALA A 118 14.54 -7.76 21.34
CA ALA A 118 14.73 -7.44 22.75
C ALA A 118 15.41 -8.56 23.55
N ALA A 119 15.20 -9.81 23.14
CA ALA A 119 15.86 -10.99 23.69
C ALA A 119 17.28 -11.23 23.13
N GLY A 120 17.79 -10.35 22.26
CA GLY A 120 19.15 -10.43 21.73
C GLY A 120 19.33 -11.34 20.52
N LEU A 121 18.25 -11.70 19.80
CA LEU A 121 18.31 -12.63 18.67
C LEU A 121 18.63 -11.96 17.31
N LEU A 122 18.77 -10.63 17.27
CA LEU A 122 19.11 -9.90 16.04
C LEU A 122 20.45 -10.35 15.43
N PRO A 123 21.55 -10.51 16.19
CA PRO A 123 22.83 -10.95 15.61
C PRO A 123 22.75 -12.35 14.99
N LEU A 124 21.93 -13.25 15.54
CA LEU A 124 21.70 -14.58 14.96
C LEU A 124 21.02 -14.46 13.59
N ALA A 125 19.96 -13.66 13.50
CA ALA A 125 19.25 -13.43 12.24
C ALA A 125 20.17 -12.85 11.16
N GLU A 126 21.05 -11.91 11.53
CA GLU A 126 22.03 -11.31 10.61
C GLU A 126 23.12 -12.31 10.19
N GLN A 127 23.65 -13.11 11.12
CA GLN A 127 24.66 -14.12 10.82
C GLN A 127 24.15 -15.18 9.83
N LEU A 128 22.93 -15.70 10.06
CA LEU A 128 22.33 -16.71 9.19
C LEU A 128 21.98 -16.14 7.81
N LEU A 129 21.54 -14.89 7.75
CA LEU A 129 21.26 -14.23 6.48
C LEU A 129 22.55 -13.94 5.68
N ALA A 130 23.62 -13.53 6.36
CA ALA A 130 24.88 -13.18 5.72
C ALA A 130 25.67 -14.39 5.23
N ASN A 131 25.55 -15.54 5.90
CA ASN A 131 26.28 -16.75 5.54
C ASN A 131 25.37 -17.99 5.52
N PRO A 132 24.82 -18.36 4.34
CA PRO A 132 23.98 -19.55 4.17
C PRO A 132 24.70 -20.89 4.42
N SER A 133 26.04 -20.90 4.56
CA SER A 133 26.80 -22.13 4.84
C SER A 133 26.79 -22.52 6.33
N LEU A 134 26.29 -21.65 7.21
CA LEU A 134 26.18 -21.95 8.64
C LEU A 134 25.08 -22.98 8.90
N ASN A 135 25.28 -23.84 9.89
CA ASN A 135 24.23 -24.74 10.36
C ASN A 135 23.29 -23.97 11.31
N PRO A 136 22.01 -23.73 10.95
CA PRO A 136 21.12 -22.90 11.77
C PRO A 136 20.91 -23.43 13.18
N GLN A 137 20.77 -24.75 13.32
CA GLN A 137 20.56 -25.40 14.62
C GLN A 137 21.75 -25.20 15.55
N THR A 138 22.97 -25.41 15.06
CA THR A 138 24.19 -25.24 15.87
C THR A 138 24.45 -23.77 16.20
N THR A 139 24.25 -22.85 15.25
CA THR A 139 24.46 -21.41 15.50
C THR A 139 23.45 -20.88 16.53
N ALA A 140 22.22 -21.41 16.54
CA ALA A 140 21.17 -20.98 17.48
C ALA A 140 21.43 -21.39 18.94
N GLU A 141 22.23 -22.43 19.21
CA GLU A 141 22.52 -22.90 20.58
C GLU A 141 23.15 -21.82 21.46
N SER A 142 23.99 -20.95 20.86
CA SER A 142 24.64 -19.85 21.57
C SER A 142 23.72 -18.68 21.92
N PHE A 143 22.46 -18.71 21.46
CA PHE A 143 21.47 -17.64 21.64
C PHE A 143 20.26 -18.08 22.49
N ILE A 144 20.33 -19.24 23.14
CA ILE A 144 19.30 -19.71 24.08
C ILE A 144 19.24 -18.76 25.28
N CYS A 145 18.04 -18.27 25.60
CA CYS A 145 17.81 -17.29 26.66
C CYS A 145 16.41 -17.43 27.28
N GLU A 146 16.12 -16.61 28.29
CA GLU A 146 14.79 -16.58 28.91
C GLU A 146 13.72 -16.18 27.89
N GLY A 147 12.68 -17.00 27.74
CA GLY A 147 11.66 -16.86 26.69
C GLY A 147 11.94 -17.61 25.39
N TYR A 148 13.17 -18.12 25.20
CA TYR A 148 13.58 -18.91 24.04
C TYR A 148 14.38 -20.15 24.51
N ALA A 149 13.64 -21.16 24.98
CA ALA A 149 14.20 -22.29 25.74
C ALA A 149 14.96 -23.33 24.90
N ASP A 150 14.80 -23.33 23.59
CA ASP A 150 15.48 -24.28 22.70
C ASP A 150 15.88 -23.61 21.36
N SER A 151 16.77 -24.28 20.62
CA SER A 151 17.24 -23.80 19.30
C SER A 151 16.08 -23.58 18.31
N LYS A 152 14.97 -24.31 18.47
CA LYS A 152 13.79 -24.16 17.61
C LYS A 152 13.08 -22.83 17.86
N ALA A 153 12.85 -22.48 19.12
CA ALA A 153 12.26 -21.21 19.53
C ALA A 153 13.17 -20.04 19.13
N VAL A 154 14.48 -20.18 19.35
CA VAL A 154 15.48 -19.19 18.94
C VAL A 154 15.43 -18.94 17.42
N LEU A 155 15.42 -20.01 16.62
CA LEU A 155 15.29 -19.91 15.16
C LEU A 155 13.94 -19.35 14.71
N GLU A 156 12.86 -19.66 15.43
CA GLU A 156 11.55 -19.06 15.17
C GLU A 156 11.58 -17.54 15.43
N GLY A 157 12.23 -17.10 16.51
CA GLY A 157 12.47 -15.69 16.79
C GLY A 157 13.27 -15.00 15.68
N ALA A 158 14.41 -15.57 15.29
CA ALA A 158 15.23 -15.08 14.18
C ALA A 158 14.45 -15.02 12.85
N LYS A 159 13.61 -16.02 12.57
CA LYS A 159 12.73 -16.04 11.40
C LYS A 159 11.75 -14.87 11.43
N TYR A 160 11.10 -14.58 12.56
CA TYR A 160 10.19 -13.44 12.67
C TYR A 160 10.89 -12.10 12.45
N ILE A 161 12.14 -11.95 12.93
CA ILE A 161 12.96 -10.76 12.65
C ILE A 161 13.13 -10.56 11.14
N LEU A 162 13.52 -11.63 10.42
CA LEU A 162 13.72 -11.56 8.97
C LEU A 162 12.41 -11.39 8.20
N MET A 163 11.34 -12.07 8.61
CA MET A 163 10.02 -11.92 7.99
C MET A 163 9.51 -10.48 8.07
N GLU A 164 9.62 -9.85 9.25
CA GLU A 164 9.22 -8.45 9.44
C GLU A 164 10.12 -7.51 8.61
N ARG A 165 11.43 -7.74 8.61
CA ARG A 165 12.36 -6.95 7.77
C ARG A 165 12.01 -7.03 6.28
N PHE A 166 11.74 -8.22 5.76
CA PHE A 166 11.45 -8.41 4.34
C PHE A 166 10.05 -7.90 3.96
N ALA A 167 9.06 -8.07 4.83
CA ALA A 167 7.71 -7.56 4.61
C ALA A 167 7.63 -6.03 4.59
N GLU A 168 8.65 -5.35 5.13
CA GLU A 168 8.68 -3.90 5.30
C GLU A 168 9.67 -3.19 4.38
N ASP A 169 10.34 -3.94 3.50
CA ASP A 169 11.25 -3.37 2.52
C ASP A 169 10.46 -2.65 1.41
N ALA A 170 10.54 -1.32 1.42
CA ALA A 170 9.80 -0.47 0.49
C ALA A 170 10.19 -0.71 -0.98
N GLU A 171 11.47 -1.04 -1.25
CA GLU A 171 11.94 -1.28 -2.62
C GLU A 171 11.44 -2.63 -3.16
N LEU A 172 11.35 -3.64 -2.29
CA LEU A 172 10.77 -4.93 -2.58
C LEU A 172 9.25 -4.80 -2.81
N LEU A 173 8.53 -4.10 -1.93
CA LEU A 173 7.09 -3.86 -2.09
C LEU A 173 6.78 -3.11 -3.39
N ALA A 174 7.59 -2.12 -3.74
CA ALA A 174 7.45 -1.37 -5.00
C ALA A 174 7.64 -2.25 -6.25
N LYS A 175 8.44 -3.33 -6.16
CA LYS A 175 8.62 -4.30 -7.26
C LYS A 175 7.52 -5.37 -7.28
N ILE A 176 7.14 -5.90 -6.12
CA ILE A 176 6.16 -6.99 -6.02
C ILE A 176 4.75 -6.51 -6.35
N ARG A 177 4.35 -5.32 -5.91
CA ARG A 177 2.96 -4.85 -6.08
C ARG A 177 2.54 -4.73 -7.56
N PRO A 178 3.32 -4.12 -8.47
CA PRO A 178 2.99 -4.10 -9.90
C PRO A 178 2.97 -5.49 -10.52
N TYR A 179 3.95 -6.33 -10.19
CA TYR A 179 4.01 -7.71 -10.67
C TYR A 179 2.76 -8.49 -10.25
N PHE A 180 2.42 -8.42 -8.96
CA PHE A 180 1.24 -9.08 -8.41
C PHE A 180 -0.04 -8.54 -9.04
N TYR A 181 -0.18 -7.22 -9.22
CA TYR A 181 -1.35 -6.64 -9.87
C TYR A 181 -1.53 -7.14 -11.32
N GLN A 182 -0.44 -7.33 -12.05
CA GLN A 182 -0.49 -7.81 -13.44
C GLN A 182 -0.83 -9.30 -13.55
N GLN A 183 -0.32 -10.13 -12.63
CA GLN A 183 -0.42 -11.59 -12.71
C GLN A 183 -1.52 -12.20 -11.84
N ALA A 184 -2.00 -11.48 -10.83
CA ALA A 184 -3.01 -12.00 -9.90
C ALA A 184 -4.39 -12.03 -10.53
N HIS A 185 -5.20 -12.97 -10.06
CA HIS A 185 -6.61 -13.09 -10.35
C HIS A 185 -7.43 -12.71 -9.11
N LEU A 186 -8.58 -12.07 -9.35
CA LEU A 186 -9.66 -12.00 -8.37
C LEU A 186 -10.40 -13.34 -8.41
N ILE A 187 -10.30 -14.09 -7.32
CA ILE A 187 -10.89 -15.42 -7.18
C ILE A 187 -12.06 -15.32 -6.20
N SER A 188 -13.21 -15.87 -6.59
CA SER A 188 -14.38 -15.93 -5.73
C SER A 188 -14.92 -17.35 -5.62
N LYS A 189 -15.27 -17.73 -4.38
CA LYS A 189 -15.89 -19.02 -4.07
C LYS A 189 -17.13 -18.84 -3.21
N LEU A 190 -18.15 -19.66 -3.44
CA LEU A 190 -19.33 -19.73 -2.58
C LEU A 190 -18.93 -20.11 -1.14
N VAL A 191 -19.59 -19.50 -0.16
CA VAL A 191 -19.56 -19.94 1.23
C VAL A 191 -20.47 -21.14 1.40
N ASP A 192 -19.94 -22.25 1.91
CA ASP A 192 -20.67 -23.50 2.11
C ASP A 192 -22.00 -23.29 2.86
N GLY A 193 -23.08 -23.88 2.33
CA GLY A 193 -24.40 -23.86 2.96
C GLY A 193 -25.25 -22.62 2.64
N LYS A 194 -24.79 -21.75 1.71
CA LYS A 194 -25.53 -20.56 1.27
C LYS A 194 -25.99 -20.62 -0.19
N GLU A 195 -26.01 -21.80 -0.80
CA GLU A 195 -26.25 -22.02 -2.23
C GLU A 195 -27.58 -21.41 -2.71
N GLN A 196 -28.65 -21.59 -1.92
CA GLN A 196 -30.00 -21.12 -2.29
C GLN A 196 -30.15 -19.60 -2.11
N GLU A 197 -29.61 -19.05 -1.01
CA GLU A 197 -29.67 -17.61 -0.72
C GLU A 197 -28.77 -16.79 -1.64
N ALA A 198 -27.66 -17.39 -2.08
CA ALA A 198 -26.67 -16.79 -2.96
C ALA A 198 -26.99 -16.94 -4.45
N ALA A 199 -28.18 -17.44 -4.83
CA ALA A 199 -28.54 -17.73 -6.23
C ALA A 199 -28.34 -16.55 -7.21
N LYS A 200 -28.47 -15.31 -6.71
CA LYS A 200 -28.21 -14.08 -7.49
C LYS A 200 -26.73 -13.84 -7.84
N PHE A 201 -25.81 -14.54 -7.17
CA PHE A 201 -24.37 -14.50 -7.39
C PHE A 201 -23.83 -15.80 -8.02
N LYS A 202 -24.71 -16.62 -8.61
CA LYS A 202 -24.35 -17.94 -9.15
C LYS A 202 -23.18 -17.91 -10.14
N ASP A 203 -23.08 -16.86 -10.95
CA ASP A 203 -21.98 -16.66 -11.91
C ASP A 203 -20.62 -16.45 -11.22
N TYR A 204 -20.62 -16.22 -9.90
CA TYR A 204 -19.44 -15.93 -9.08
C TYR A 204 -19.14 -17.01 -8.02
N PHE A 205 -19.80 -18.17 -8.09
CA PHE A 205 -19.57 -19.28 -7.13
C PHE A 205 -18.22 -19.96 -7.30
N ASP A 206 -17.69 -19.97 -8.51
CA ASP A 206 -16.34 -20.43 -8.85
C ASP A 206 -15.80 -19.54 -9.96
N PHE A 207 -15.38 -18.33 -9.57
CA PHE A 207 -14.97 -17.27 -10.48
C PHE A 207 -13.49 -16.97 -10.32
N SER A 208 -12.80 -16.78 -11.44
CA SER A 208 -11.39 -16.39 -11.48
C SER A 208 -11.15 -15.53 -12.72
N GLU A 209 -10.74 -14.29 -12.51
CA GLU A 209 -10.46 -13.35 -13.59
C GLU A 209 -9.25 -12.49 -13.25
N ALA A 210 -8.45 -12.12 -14.25
CA ALA A 210 -7.27 -11.29 -14.07
C ALA A 210 -7.64 -9.94 -13.41
N LEU A 211 -6.92 -9.61 -12.33
CA LEU A 211 -7.15 -8.40 -11.54
C LEU A 211 -6.91 -7.13 -12.37
N SER A 212 -5.96 -7.19 -13.29
CA SER A 212 -5.56 -6.06 -14.13
C SER A 212 -6.60 -5.65 -15.18
N THR A 213 -7.50 -6.56 -15.57
CA THR A 213 -8.45 -6.35 -16.68
C THR A 213 -9.91 -6.54 -16.30
N ILE A 214 -10.21 -6.88 -15.04
CA ILE A 214 -11.58 -7.13 -14.58
C ILE A 214 -12.48 -5.89 -14.77
N PRO A 215 -13.63 -6.00 -15.46
CA PRO A 215 -14.59 -4.92 -15.58
C PRO A 215 -15.20 -4.51 -14.23
N SER A 216 -15.42 -3.20 -14.04
CA SER A 216 -15.92 -2.64 -12.78
C SER A 216 -17.22 -3.28 -12.29
N HIS A 217 -18.16 -3.57 -13.19
CA HIS A 217 -19.45 -4.19 -12.82
C HIS A 217 -19.28 -5.61 -12.23
N ARG A 218 -18.31 -6.40 -12.73
CA ARG A 218 -18.03 -7.75 -12.20
C ARG A 218 -17.32 -7.68 -10.86
N ALA A 219 -16.31 -6.81 -10.74
CA ALA A 219 -15.63 -6.58 -9.47
C ALA A 219 -16.62 -6.14 -8.37
N LEU A 220 -17.53 -5.21 -8.69
CA LEU A 220 -18.57 -4.75 -7.77
C LEU A 220 -19.56 -5.86 -7.38
N ALA A 221 -19.96 -6.73 -8.31
CA ALA A 221 -20.84 -7.86 -8.01
C ALA A 221 -20.18 -8.85 -7.05
N VAL A 222 -18.90 -9.17 -7.27
CA VAL A 222 -18.10 -10.03 -6.38
C VAL A 222 -17.95 -9.42 -4.98
N PHE A 223 -17.60 -8.13 -4.89
CA PHE A 223 -17.49 -7.45 -3.61
C PHE A 223 -18.85 -7.34 -2.89
N ARG A 224 -19.94 -7.17 -3.62
CA ARG A 224 -21.29 -7.21 -3.05
C ARG A 224 -21.60 -8.58 -2.46
N GLY A 225 -21.33 -9.66 -3.20
CA GLY A 225 -21.52 -11.03 -2.70
C GLY A 225 -20.67 -11.32 -1.46
N ARG A 226 -19.45 -10.78 -1.39
CA ARG A 226 -18.60 -10.82 -0.19
C ARG A 226 -19.20 -10.07 0.99
N ASN A 227 -19.62 -8.82 0.78
CA ASN A 227 -20.15 -7.97 1.85
C ASN A 227 -21.46 -8.51 2.42
N GLU A 228 -22.27 -9.16 1.58
CA GLU A 228 -23.49 -9.87 2.01
C GLU A 228 -23.18 -11.26 2.59
N GLY A 229 -21.91 -11.68 2.61
CA GLY A 229 -21.44 -12.90 3.26
C GLY A 229 -21.73 -14.19 2.49
N PHE A 230 -22.04 -14.10 1.20
CA PHE A 230 -22.32 -15.25 0.34
C PHE A 230 -21.06 -15.77 -0.37
N LEU A 231 -20.11 -14.89 -0.65
CA LEU A 231 -18.88 -15.23 -1.35
C LEU A 231 -17.67 -15.00 -0.45
N THR A 232 -16.69 -15.89 -0.57
CA THR A 232 -15.30 -15.61 -0.21
C THR A 232 -14.59 -15.03 -1.42
N VAL A 233 -13.70 -14.06 -1.18
CA VAL A 233 -12.96 -13.38 -2.24
C VAL A 233 -11.51 -13.33 -1.83
N THR A 234 -10.66 -13.85 -2.69
CA THR A 234 -9.22 -13.82 -2.55
C THR A 234 -8.59 -13.20 -3.80
N VAL A 235 -7.43 -12.60 -3.62
CA VAL A 235 -6.61 -12.15 -4.75
C VAL A 235 -5.33 -12.96 -4.67
N ASN A 236 -5.05 -13.75 -5.71
CA ASN A 236 -3.87 -14.60 -5.72
C ASN A 236 -3.43 -14.90 -7.15
N LEU A 237 -2.21 -15.43 -7.33
CA LEU A 237 -1.78 -15.92 -8.63
C LEU A 237 -2.58 -17.19 -8.98
N PRO A 238 -3.06 -17.32 -10.23
CA PRO A 238 -3.95 -18.43 -10.63
C PRO A 238 -3.30 -19.81 -10.55
N HIS A 239 -1.96 -19.89 -10.54
CA HIS A 239 -1.16 -21.12 -10.50
C HIS A 239 -0.26 -21.22 -9.26
N LEU A 240 -0.59 -20.53 -8.17
CA LEU A 240 0.08 -20.78 -6.88
C LEU A 240 -0.42 -22.12 -6.34
N ASP A 241 0.11 -23.21 -6.89
CA ASP A 241 -0.04 -24.55 -6.34
C ASP A 241 0.52 -24.53 -4.92
N SER A 242 -0.32 -24.86 -3.93
CA SER A 242 0.05 -24.99 -2.52
C SER A 242 1.08 -26.11 -2.26
N THR A 243 1.58 -26.76 -3.30
CA THR A 243 2.51 -27.90 -3.29
C THR A 243 3.90 -27.58 -3.83
N MET A 244 4.16 -26.36 -4.34
CA MET A 244 5.52 -25.96 -4.72
C MET A 244 6.34 -25.67 -3.45
N PRO A 245 7.39 -26.45 -3.14
CA PRO A 245 8.30 -26.07 -2.06
C PRO A 245 8.94 -24.73 -2.41
N HIS A 246 9.00 -23.82 -1.44
CA HIS A 246 9.79 -22.60 -1.56
C HIS A 246 11.24 -22.98 -1.94
N PRO A 247 11.84 -22.36 -2.98
CA PRO A 247 13.25 -22.57 -3.30
C PRO A 247 14.17 -22.13 -2.16
#